data_AF-A0A8B5X9Y9-F1
#
_entry.id   AF-A0A8B5X9Y9-F1
#
_cell.length_a   1.000
_cell.length_b   1.000
_cell.length_c   1.000
_cell.angle_alpha   90.00
_cell.angle_beta   90.00
_cell.angle_gamma   90.00
#
_symmetry.space_group_name_H-M   'P 1'
#
loop_
_entity.id
_entity.type
_entity.pdbx_description
1 polymer ?
#
loop_
_entity_poly.entity_id
_entity_poly.type
_entity_poly.pdbx_seq_one_letter_code
_entity_poly.pdbx_strand_id
1 'polypeptide(L)'
;MTRGPLPSLTLAVALALLPLGARAWEEERALAWIVAHSPLLQAQRAVTQAHQPPNGLRRVLEHTSVYARAASGTSSTVSDSGETTTADPLTVGIQVTIPLASPREQREFAAQALAEATRIDQVRGRALADLAQLRELEAERAAVGERLDFYQSKADWLQERIAKGYEGDVGALWDVAQQQNAEAAALERLDLRLTAQRRQVAHHAGDRWEPLFDYLAARGPLPE
;
A
#
# COMPACT_ATOMS: atom_id res chain seq x y z
N MET A 1 19.52 62.48 -1.34
CA MET A 1 20.38 61.33 -0.98
C MET A 1 20.02 60.99 0.46
N THR A 2 19.48 59.84 0.86
CA THR A 2 19.59 58.47 0.36
C THR A 2 18.30 57.69 0.68
N ARG A 3 17.67 57.07 -0.33
CA ARG A 3 16.65 56.04 -0.17
C ARG A 3 17.35 54.74 0.22
N GLY A 4 17.05 54.17 1.38
CA GLY A 4 17.43 52.80 1.75
C GLY A 4 16.34 51.81 1.30
N PRO A 5 16.70 50.61 0.79
CA PRO A 5 15.75 49.67 0.23
C PRO A 5 15.03 48.90 1.35
N LEU A 6 13.73 48.65 1.18
CA LEU A 6 12.97 47.66 1.94
C LEU A 6 12.98 46.34 1.15
N PRO A 7 13.57 45.25 1.67
CA PRO A 7 13.26 43.91 1.21
C PRO A 7 12.84 43.04 2.39
N SER A 8 11.56 43.05 2.75
CA SER A 8 11.08 42.13 3.81
C SER A 8 9.59 41.82 3.76
N LEU A 9 8.88 42.23 2.70
CA LEU A 9 7.46 41.89 2.53
C LEU A 9 7.23 40.59 1.73
N THR A 10 8.22 40.13 0.95
CA THR A 10 8.10 38.88 0.19
C THR A 10 8.34 37.64 1.03
N LEU A 11 9.17 37.72 2.08
CA LEU A 11 9.45 36.57 2.96
C LEU A 11 8.29 36.28 3.93
N ALA A 12 7.52 37.30 4.31
CA ALA A 12 6.36 37.14 5.21
C ALA A 12 5.15 36.50 4.51
N VAL A 13 5.04 36.65 3.18
CA VAL A 13 3.96 36.02 2.39
C VAL A 13 4.29 34.56 2.05
N ALA A 14 5.57 34.19 1.96
CA ALA A 14 5.98 32.80 1.71
C ALA A 14 5.71 31.86 2.90
N LEU A 15 5.62 32.39 4.13
CA LEU A 15 5.30 31.59 5.31
C LEU A 15 3.79 31.37 5.54
N ALA A 16 2.93 32.13 4.85
CA ALA A 16 1.47 31.97 4.89
C ALA A 16 0.94 30.88 3.94
N LEU A 17 1.82 30.23 3.18
CA LEU A 17 1.51 29.11 2.28
C LEU A 17 1.86 27.74 2.86
N LEU A 18 2.31 27.65 4.12
CA LEU A 18 2.28 26.37 4.82
C LEU A 18 0.80 26.04 5.08
N PRO A 19 0.26 24.95 4.50
CA PRO A 19 -1.09 24.53 4.86
C PRO A 19 -1.06 24.30 6.36
N LEU A 20 -1.96 24.98 7.06
CA LEU A 20 -2.15 24.82 8.49
C LEU A 20 -2.15 23.32 8.80
N GLY A 21 -1.32 22.95 9.77
CA GLY A 21 -1.31 21.60 10.32
C GLY A 21 -2.69 21.22 10.83
N ALA A 22 -3.51 20.64 9.97
CA ALA A 22 -4.25 19.48 10.39
C ALA A 22 -3.19 18.44 10.76
N ARG A 23 -3.29 17.84 11.94
CA ARG A 23 -2.63 16.56 12.25
C ARG A 23 -3.19 15.50 11.29
N ALA A 24 -2.85 15.63 10.02
CA ALA A 24 -3.29 14.77 8.96
C ALA A 24 -2.14 13.80 8.72
N TRP A 25 -2.44 12.52 8.89
CA TRP A 25 -1.60 11.40 8.52
C TRP A 25 -0.89 11.65 7.18
N GLU A 26 0.35 11.21 7.00
CA GLU A 26 1.04 11.30 5.71
C GLU A 26 0.56 10.22 4.75
N GLU A 27 0.15 10.61 3.53
CA GLU A 27 -0.35 9.70 2.50
C GLU A 27 0.70 8.68 2.06
N GLU A 28 1.94 9.13 1.87
CA GLU A 28 3.04 8.27 1.47
C GLU A 28 3.30 7.16 2.49
N ARG A 29 3.21 7.46 3.79
CA ARG A 29 3.38 6.46 4.86
C ARG A 29 2.22 5.46 4.90
N ALA A 30 0.99 5.94 4.75
CA ALA A 30 -0.18 5.06 4.68
C ALA A 30 -0.08 4.10 3.47
N LEU A 31 0.31 4.63 2.32
CA LEU A 31 0.47 3.84 1.10
C LEU A 31 1.60 2.82 1.22
N ALA A 32 2.75 3.22 1.77
CA ALA A 32 3.86 2.32 2.03
C ALA A 32 3.45 1.16 2.95
N TRP A 33 2.69 1.46 4.01
CA TRP A 33 2.16 0.44 4.92
C TRP A 33 1.22 -0.54 4.21
N ILE A 34 0.31 -0.03 3.38
CA ILE A 34 -0.62 -0.85 2.59
C ILE A 34 0.14 -1.79 1.66
N VAL A 35 1.12 -1.28 0.90
CA VAL A 35 1.89 -2.08 -0.05
C VAL A 35 2.76 -3.13 0.65
N ALA A 36 3.27 -2.81 1.86
CA ALA A 36 4.04 -3.75 2.67
C ALA A 36 3.20 -4.93 3.19
N HIS A 37 1.97 -4.66 3.62
CA HIS A 37 1.13 -5.63 4.33
C HIS A 37 -0.06 -6.17 3.52
N SER A 38 -0.19 -5.80 2.24
CA SER A 38 -1.32 -6.25 1.43
C SER A 38 -1.31 -7.78 1.23
N PRO A 39 -2.39 -8.50 1.60
CA PRO A 39 -2.46 -9.94 1.45
C PRO A 39 -2.47 -10.37 -0.02
N LEU A 40 -3.02 -9.55 -0.91
CA LEU A 40 -3.02 -9.80 -2.35
C LEU A 40 -1.59 -9.78 -2.92
N LEU A 41 -0.77 -8.84 -2.47
CA LEU A 41 0.63 -8.75 -2.91
C LEU A 41 1.47 -9.88 -2.31
N GLN A 42 1.21 -10.26 -1.07
CA GLN A 42 1.86 -11.42 -0.45
C GLN A 42 1.53 -12.73 -1.19
N ALA A 43 0.26 -12.95 -1.53
CA ALA A 43 -0.16 -14.11 -2.32
C ALA A 43 0.50 -14.11 -3.71
N GLN A 44 0.58 -12.96 -4.38
CA GLN A 44 1.22 -12.85 -5.69
C GLN A 44 2.73 -13.11 -5.60
N ARG A 45 3.42 -12.58 -4.59
CA ARG A 45 4.84 -12.85 -4.32
C ARG A 45 5.10 -14.33 -4.05
N ALA A 46 4.20 -15.02 -3.34
CA ALA A 46 4.32 -16.45 -3.12
C ALA A 46 4.22 -17.25 -4.43
N VAL A 47 3.33 -16.84 -5.35
CA VAL A 47 3.22 -17.44 -6.69
C VAL A 47 4.47 -17.18 -7.53
N THR A 48 5.01 -15.95 -7.53
CA THR A 48 6.22 -15.63 -8.30
C THR A 48 7.46 -16.35 -7.76
N GLN A 49 7.60 -16.45 -6.43
CA GLN A 49 8.66 -17.23 -5.80
C GLN A 49 8.58 -18.73 -6.13
N ALA A 50 7.38 -19.31 -6.21
CA ALA A 50 7.20 -20.71 -6.58
C ALA A 50 7.67 -21.03 -8.01
N HIS A 51 7.68 -20.03 -8.90
CA HIS A 51 8.13 -20.17 -10.29
C HIS A 51 9.54 -19.61 -10.53
N GLN A 52 10.24 -19.20 -9.47
CA GLN A 52 11.60 -18.72 -9.61
C GLN A 52 12.51 -19.88 -10.05
N PRO A 53 13.26 -19.73 -11.16
CA PRO A 53 14.12 -20.80 -11.64
C PRO A 53 15.19 -21.11 -10.57
N PRO A 54 15.45 -22.39 -10.26
CA PRO A 54 16.48 -22.75 -9.29
C PRO A 54 17.85 -22.23 -9.73
N ASN A 55 18.62 -21.71 -8.77
CA ASN A 55 20.00 -21.29 -8.99
C ASN A 55 20.83 -22.48 -9.53
N GLY A 56 21.79 -22.19 -10.42
CA GLY A 56 22.53 -23.23 -11.18
C GLY A 56 23.09 -24.37 -10.33
N LEU A 57 23.58 -24.09 -9.12
CA LEU A 57 24.05 -25.12 -8.17
C LEU A 57 22.95 -26.08 -7.70
N ARG A 58 21.76 -25.56 -7.38
CA ARG A 58 20.61 -26.35 -6.90
C ARG A 58 20.03 -27.21 -8.01
N ARG A 59 19.97 -26.66 -9.23
CA ARG A 59 19.53 -27.37 -10.43
C ARG A 59 20.47 -28.51 -10.81
N VAL A 60 21.79 -28.33 -10.67
CA VAL A 60 22.77 -29.41 -10.89
C VAL A 60 22.60 -30.51 -9.84
N LEU A 61 22.39 -30.15 -8.56
CA LEU A 61 22.14 -31.14 -7.49
C LEU A 61 20.87 -31.96 -7.73
N GLU A 62 19.77 -31.33 -8.14
CA GLU A 62 18.49 -32.00 -8.42
C GLU A 62 18.56 -32.98 -9.60
N HIS A 63 19.53 -32.83 -10.50
CA HIS A 63 19.70 -33.66 -11.70
C HIS A 63 21.02 -34.46 -11.73
N THR A 64 21.71 -34.57 -10.59
CA THR A 64 22.86 -35.47 -10.44
C THR A 64 22.35 -36.84 -10.00
N SER A 65 22.27 -37.79 -10.92
CA SER A 65 21.99 -39.18 -10.58
C SER A 65 23.30 -39.97 -10.49
N VAL A 66 23.57 -40.55 -9.34
CA VAL A 66 24.66 -41.52 -9.17
C VAL A 66 24.11 -42.88 -9.55
N TYR A 67 24.70 -43.50 -10.57
CA TYR A 67 24.38 -44.88 -10.91
C TYR A 67 25.59 -45.78 -10.66
N ALA A 68 25.34 -46.92 -10.04
CA ALA A 68 26.29 -48.02 -9.98
C ALA A 68 25.72 -49.14 -10.85
N ARG A 69 26.34 -49.41 -11.99
CA ARG A 69 25.96 -50.54 -12.84
C ARG A 69 26.94 -51.67 -12.59
N ALA A 70 26.52 -52.64 -11.79
CA ALA A 70 27.16 -53.94 -11.75
C ALA A 70 26.58 -54.77 -12.90
N ALA A 71 27.34 -54.94 -13.97
CA ALA A 71 26.97 -55.85 -15.04
C ALA A 71 27.65 -57.19 -14.77
N SER A 72 26.88 -58.22 -14.40
CA SER A 72 27.37 -59.60 -14.36
C SER A 72 27.34 -60.16 -15.78
N GLY A 73 28.41 -59.89 -16.53
CA GLY A 73 28.64 -60.43 -17.86
C GLY A 73 30.13 -60.41 -18.13
N THR A 74 30.67 -61.55 -18.56
CA THR A 74 32.10 -61.69 -18.89
C THR A 74 32.44 -60.70 -20.00
N SER A 75 33.14 -59.61 -19.67
CA SER A 75 33.66 -58.69 -20.67
C SER A 75 35.12 -59.08 -20.94
N SER A 76 35.37 -59.60 -22.14
CA SER A 76 36.72 -59.88 -22.62
C SER A 76 37.22 -58.65 -23.37
N THR A 77 38.09 -57.85 -22.77
CA THR A 77 38.85 -56.84 -23.50
C THR A 77 40.14 -57.48 -23.99
N VAL A 78 40.29 -57.59 -25.31
CA VAL A 78 41.55 -58.02 -25.94
C VAL A 78 42.48 -56.82 -25.98
N SER A 79 43.62 -56.91 -25.31
CA SER A 79 44.68 -55.91 -25.40
C SER A 79 45.39 -56.00 -26.76
N ASP A 80 45.94 -54.89 -27.26
CA ASP A 80 46.69 -54.83 -28.54
C ASP A 80 47.93 -55.76 -28.55
N SER A 81 48.35 -56.28 -27.39
CA SER A 81 49.42 -57.27 -27.21
C SER A 81 48.92 -58.73 -27.17
N GLY A 82 47.64 -58.99 -27.45
CA GLY A 82 47.08 -60.34 -27.59
C GLY A 82 46.72 -61.05 -26.28
N GLU A 83 46.75 -60.36 -25.15
CA GLU A 83 46.37 -60.93 -23.85
C GLU A 83 44.89 -60.63 -23.56
N THR A 84 44.11 -61.69 -23.31
CA THR A 84 42.68 -61.60 -23.00
C THR A 84 42.51 -61.52 -21.49
N THR A 85 42.24 -60.32 -20.98
CA THR A 85 41.90 -60.14 -19.57
C THR A 85 40.38 -60.27 -19.41
N THR A 86 39.94 -61.29 -18.67
CA THR A 86 38.54 -61.46 -18.28
C THR A 86 38.36 -60.80 -16.91
N ALA A 87 37.57 -59.72 -16.85
CA ALA A 87 37.24 -59.03 -15.60
C ALA A 87 35.74 -58.75 -15.56
N ASP A 88 35.16 -58.81 -14.36
CA ASP A 88 33.79 -58.35 -14.13
C ASP A 88 33.76 -56.82 -14.23
N PRO A 89 33.01 -56.23 -15.18
CA PRO A 89 32.98 -54.78 -15.32
C PRO A 89 32.14 -54.17 -14.19
N LEU A 90 32.82 -53.69 -13.15
CA LEU A 90 32.22 -52.80 -12.16
C LEU A 90 32.34 -51.35 -12.64
N THR A 91 31.27 -50.82 -13.24
CA THR A 91 31.22 -49.41 -13.67
C THR A 91 30.53 -48.57 -12.60
N VAL A 92 31.32 -47.78 -11.87
CA VAL A 92 30.82 -46.72 -10.99
C VAL A 92 30.95 -45.40 -11.75
N GLY A 93 29.83 -44.77 -12.07
CA GLY A 93 29.79 -43.53 -12.85
C GLY A 93 28.90 -42.48 -12.18
N ILE A 94 29.31 -41.21 -12.27
CA ILE A 94 28.47 -40.07 -11.91
C ILE A 94 28.00 -39.45 -13.22
N GLN A 95 26.69 -39.49 -13.48
CA GLN A 95 26.12 -38.78 -14.61
C GLN A 95 25.50 -37.48 -14.12
N VAL A 96 26.15 -36.38 -14.50
CA VAL A 96 25.66 -35.02 -14.28
C VAL A 96 24.90 -34.61 -15.54
N THR A 97 23.58 -34.52 -15.45
CA THR A 97 22.79 -33.90 -16.52
C THR A 97 22.70 -32.42 -16.20
N ILE A 98 23.22 -31.55 -17.07
CA ILE A 98 23.13 -30.07 -16.91
C ILE A 98 21.93 -29.59 -17.72
N PRO A 99 20.73 -29.44 -17.14
CA PRO A 99 19.64 -28.80 -17.84
C PRO A 99 19.92 -27.29 -17.89
N LEU A 100 20.08 -26.78 -19.11
CA LEU A 100 20.04 -25.34 -19.36
C LEU A 100 18.61 -24.86 -19.07
N ALA A 101 18.48 -23.70 -18.41
CA ALA A 101 17.17 -23.06 -18.25
C ALA A 101 16.53 -22.94 -19.64
N SER A 102 15.35 -23.53 -19.82
CA SER A 102 14.71 -23.44 -21.12
C SER A 102 14.29 -21.97 -21.35
N PRO A 103 14.40 -21.44 -22.59
CA PRO A 103 13.87 -20.12 -22.91
C PRO A 103 12.38 -19.95 -22.56
N ARG A 104 11.65 -21.06 -22.44
CA ARG A 104 10.25 -21.10 -22.01
C ARG A 104 10.08 -20.78 -20.52
N GLU A 105 10.85 -21.40 -19.64
CA GLU A 105 10.82 -21.11 -18.19
C GLU A 105 11.16 -19.65 -17.89
N GLN A 106 12.14 -19.08 -18.61
CA GLN A 106 12.49 -17.67 -18.46
C GLN A 106 11.35 -16.74 -18.87
N ARG A 107 10.63 -17.07 -19.96
CA ARG A 107 9.45 -16.32 -20.41
C ARG A 107 8.30 -16.43 -19.42
N GLU A 108 8.06 -17.62 -18.86
CA GLU A 108 7.02 -17.84 -17.85
C GLU A 108 7.31 -17.05 -16.58
N PHE A 109 8.55 -17.05 -16.08
CA PHE A 109 8.97 -16.21 -14.95
C PHE A 109 8.81 -14.70 -15.26
N ALA A 110 9.27 -14.26 -16.43
CA ALA A 110 9.16 -12.85 -16.83
C ALA A 110 7.69 -12.40 -16.94
N ALA A 111 6.80 -13.25 -17.44
CA ALA A 111 5.37 -12.99 -17.50
C ALA A 111 4.75 -12.85 -16.09
N GLN A 112 5.20 -13.68 -15.13
CA GLN A 112 4.73 -13.60 -13.75
C GLN A 112 5.28 -12.38 -13.00
N ALA A 113 6.54 -12.00 -13.24
CA ALA A 113 7.11 -10.77 -12.70
C ALA A 113 6.36 -9.52 -13.21
N LEU A 114 5.97 -9.52 -14.49
CA LEU A 114 5.11 -8.47 -15.05
C LEU A 114 3.71 -8.48 -14.39
N ALA A 115 3.12 -9.66 -14.21
CA ALA A 115 1.85 -9.79 -13.51
C ALA A 115 1.94 -9.28 -12.06
N GLU A 116 3.04 -9.51 -11.35
CA GLU A 116 3.27 -8.95 -10.02
C GLU A 116 3.35 -7.42 -10.04
N ALA A 117 4.14 -6.84 -10.94
CA ALA A 117 4.25 -5.38 -11.07
C ALA A 117 2.90 -4.73 -11.35
N THR A 118 2.12 -5.27 -12.29
CA THR A 118 0.77 -4.76 -12.59
C THR A 118 -0.19 -4.90 -11.41
N ARG A 119 -0.07 -5.95 -10.59
CA ARG A 119 -0.86 -6.09 -9.36
C ARG A 119 -0.48 -5.07 -8.30
N ILE A 120 0.81 -4.79 -8.13
CA ILE A 120 1.29 -3.73 -7.24
C ILE A 120 0.68 -2.38 -7.66
N ASP A 121 0.74 -2.05 -8.94
CA ASP A 121 0.18 -0.79 -9.45
C ASP A 121 -1.35 -0.70 -9.27
N GLN A 122 -2.07 -1.81 -9.45
CA GLN A 122 -3.51 -1.86 -9.22
C GLN A 122 -3.87 -1.64 -7.75
N VAL A 123 -3.17 -2.30 -6.83
CA VAL A 123 -3.39 -2.13 -5.39
C VAL A 123 -3.04 -0.69 -4.98
N ARG A 124 -1.91 -0.17 -5.46
CA ARG A 124 -1.49 1.21 -5.22
C ARG A 124 -2.51 2.22 -5.73
N GLY A 125 -2.98 2.05 -6.97
CA GLY A 125 -3.96 2.95 -7.57
C GLY A 125 -5.30 2.95 -6.84
N ARG A 126 -5.78 1.78 -6.40
CA ARG A 126 -7.01 1.68 -5.59
C ARG A 126 -6.84 2.33 -4.21
N ALA A 127 -5.72 2.04 -3.53
CA ALA A 127 -5.41 2.64 -2.24
C ALA A 127 -5.32 4.17 -2.32
N LEU A 128 -4.66 4.70 -3.36
CA LEU A 128 -4.58 6.14 -3.60
C LEU A 128 -5.95 6.77 -3.84
N ALA A 129 -6.81 6.14 -4.65
CA ALA A 129 -8.17 6.62 -4.88
C ALA A 129 -8.98 6.68 -3.58
N ASP A 130 -8.91 5.61 -2.76
CA ASP A 130 -9.64 5.55 -1.49
C ASP A 130 -9.10 6.56 -0.46
N LEU A 131 -7.78 6.83 -0.46
CA LEU A 131 -7.14 7.86 0.37
C LEU A 131 -7.52 9.28 -0.08
N ALA A 132 -7.60 9.52 -1.38
CA ALA A 132 -8.06 10.80 -1.93
C ALA A 132 -9.52 11.09 -1.54
N GLN A 133 -10.39 10.08 -1.63
CA GLN A 133 -11.78 10.18 -1.17
C GLN A 133 -11.85 10.47 0.34
N LEU A 134 -10.95 9.90 1.14
CA LEU A 134 -10.87 10.19 2.57
C LEU A 134 -10.53 11.66 2.82
N ARG A 135 -9.61 12.24 2.04
CA ARG A 135 -9.27 13.68 2.11
C ARG A 135 -10.42 14.58 1.71
N GLU A 136 -11.15 14.20 0.68
CA GLU A 136 -12.34 14.93 0.24
C GLU A 136 -13.39 14.97 1.37
N LEU A 137 -13.69 13.83 1.99
CA LEU A 137 -14.63 13.77 3.13
C LEU A 137 -14.15 14.56 4.35
N GLU A 138 -12.83 14.56 4.63
CA GLU A 138 -12.26 15.37 5.72
C GLU A 138 -12.40 16.87 5.44
N ALA A 139 -12.18 17.29 4.19
CA ALA A 139 -12.37 18.67 3.77
C ALA A 139 -13.85 19.09 3.83
N GLU A 140 -14.76 18.23 3.37
CA GLU A 140 -16.21 18.45 3.47
C GLU A 140 -16.65 18.60 4.94
N ARG A 141 -16.15 17.72 5.82
CA ARG A 141 -16.43 17.78 7.25
C ARG A 141 -15.96 19.10 7.86
N ALA A 142 -14.75 19.54 7.53
CA ALA A 142 -14.22 20.83 7.99
C ALA A 142 -15.08 22.00 7.50
N ALA A 143 -15.48 22.00 6.23
CA ALA A 143 -16.35 23.03 5.67
C ALA A 143 -17.74 23.07 6.33
N VAL A 144 -18.33 21.92 6.64
CA VAL A 144 -19.60 21.84 7.40
C VAL A 144 -19.42 22.39 8.82
N GLY A 145 -18.30 22.07 9.48
CA GLY A 145 -17.96 22.60 10.79
C GLY A 145 -17.93 24.14 10.80
N GLU A 146 -17.22 24.75 9.85
CA GLU A 146 -17.15 26.21 9.72
C GLU A 146 -18.54 26.84 9.47
N ARG A 147 -19.39 26.20 8.65
CA ARG A 147 -20.77 26.68 8.44
C ARG A 147 -21.61 26.58 9.70
N LEU A 148 -21.46 25.50 10.47
CA LEU A 148 -22.16 25.31 11.73
C LEU A 148 -21.76 26.38 12.76
N ASP A 149 -20.46 26.65 12.89
CA ASP A 149 -19.92 27.67 13.79
C ASP A 149 -20.40 29.08 13.41
N PHE A 150 -20.49 29.37 12.10
CA PHE A 150 -21.10 30.60 11.60
C PHE A 150 -22.57 30.71 12.00
N TYR A 151 -23.37 29.65 11.84
CA TYR A 151 -24.78 29.67 12.23
C TYR A 151 -24.97 29.78 13.75
N GLN A 152 -24.09 29.19 14.56
CA GLN A 152 -24.07 29.38 16.02
C GLN A 152 -23.83 30.84 16.38
N SER A 153 -22.76 31.43 15.84
CA SER A 153 -22.44 32.85 16.05
C SER A 153 -23.58 33.78 15.63
N LYS A 154 -24.26 33.45 14.51
CA LYS A 154 -25.43 34.20 14.04
C LYS A 154 -26.63 34.08 14.99
N ALA A 155 -26.88 32.89 15.54
CA ALA A 155 -27.94 32.71 16.52
C ALA A 155 -27.68 33.49 17.81
N ASP A 156 -26.45 33.47 18.32
CA ASP A 156 -26.05 34.23 19.51
C ASP A 156 -26.27 35.73 19.30
N TRP A 157 -25.88 36.24 18.14
CA TRP A 157 -26.12 37.64 17.76
C TRP A 157 -27.62 37.99 17.68
N LEU A 158 -28.45 37.10 17.09
CA LEU A 158 -29.90 37.28 17.03
C LEU A 158 -30.53 37.27 18.42
N GLN A 159 -30.11 36.36 19.30
CA GLN A 159 -30.57 36.30 20.69
C GLN A 159 -30.25 37.59 21.44
N GLU A 160 -29.04 38.13 21.27
CA GLU A 160 -28.64 39.40 21.88
C GLU A 160 -29.51 40.57 21.38
N ARG A 161 -29.88 40.58 20.10
CA ARG A 161 -30.79 41.61 19.54
C ARG A 161 -32.21 41.49 20.07
N ILE A 162 -32.75 40.27 20.15
CA ILE A 162 -34.08 40.05 20.73
C ILE A 162 -34.09 40.52 22.19
N ALA A 163 -33.04 40.21 22.96
CA ALA A 163 -32.89 40.67 24.35
C ALA A 163 -32.84 42.21 24.47
N LYS A 164 -32.32 42.91 23.46
CA LYS A 164 -32.31 44.38 23.37
C LYS A 164 -33.65 44.98 22.91
N GLY A 165 -34.68 44.16 22.66
CA GLY A 165 -36.03 44.62 22.35
C GLY A 165 -36.31 44.88 20.87
N TYR A 166 -35.49 44.33 19.95
CA TYR A 166 -35.80 44.41 18.51
C TYR A 166 -36.88 43.39 18.14
N GLU A 167 -38.14 43.84 18.07
CA GLU A 167 -39.30 43.03 17.66
C GLU A 167 -39.23 42.71 16.15
N GLY A 168 -39.00 41.44 15.80
CA GLY A 168 -38.92 40.97 14.41
C GLY A 168 -37.96 39.79 14.20
N ASP A 169 -37.01 39.58 15.13
CA ASP A 169 -35.92 38.61 14.96
C ASP A 169 -36.27 37.16 15.41
N VAL A 170 -37.46 36.92 15.98
CA VAL A 170 -37.86 35.57 16.46
C VAL A 170 -38.03 34.57 15.31
N GLY A 171 -38.61 34.99 14.17
CA GLY A 171 -38.73 34.13 12.98
C GLY A 171 -37.36 33.81 12.38
N ALA A 172 -36.48 34.82 12.30
CA ALA A 172 -35.10 34.63 11.85
C ALA A 172 -34.31 33.67 12.76
N LEU A 173 -34.60 33.67 14.07
CA LEU A 173 -33.99 32.74 15.02
C LEU A 173 -34.43 31.29 14.74
N TRP A 174 -35.70 31.06 14.40
CA TRP A 174 -36.19 29.75 14.00
C TRP A 174 -35.53 29.26 12.71
N ASP A 175 -35.41 30.13 11.70
CA ASP A 175 -34.76 29.79 10.43
C ASP A 175 -33.28 29.41 10.65
N VAL A 176 -32.56 30.17 11.50
CA VAL A 176 -31.17 29.85 11.85
C VAL A 176 -31.08 28.53 12.63
N ALA A 177 -31.99 28.28 13.58
CA ALA A 177 -32.03 27.02 14.32
C ALA A 177 -32.28 25.82 13.39
N GLN A 178 -33.13 25.97 12.37
CA GLN A 178 -33.36 24.94 11.37
C GLN A 178 -32.11 24.65 10.54
N GLN A 179 -31.36 25.70 10.12
CA GLN A 179 -30.10 25.53 9.40
C GLN A 179 -29.02 24.89 10.28
N GLN A 180 -28.89 25.29 11.54
CA GLN A 180 -27.97 24.66 12.49
C GLN A 180 -28.25 23.16 12.62
N ASN A 181 -29.51 22.78 12.79
CA ASN A 181 -29.88 21.37 12.93
C ASN A 181 -29.56 20.57 11.65
N ALA A 182 -29.77 21.16 10.48
CA ALA A 182 -29.43 20.53 9.20
C ALA A 182 -27.92 20.31 9.04
N GLU A 183 -27.10 21.31 9.38
CA GLU A 183 -25.63 21.20 9.31
C GLU A 183 -25.09 20.25 10.39
N ALA A 184 -25.65 20.25 11.60
CA ALA A 184 -25.29 19.29 12.65
C ALA A 184 -25.57 17.84 12.23
N ALA A 185 -26.74 17.57 11.64
CA ALA A 185 -27.07 16.26 11.10
C ALA A 185 -26.16 15.87 9.91
N ALA A 186 -25.76 16.84 9.09
CA ALA A 186 -24.80 16.61 8.00
C ALA A 186 -23.41 16.24 8.53
N LEU A 187 -22.97 16.88 9.61
CA LEU A 187 -21.68 16.60 10.28
C LEU A 187 -21.64 15.18 10.85
N GLU A 188 -22.68 14.77 11.58
CA GLU A 188 -22.80 13.39 12.11
C GLU A 188 -22.79 12.35 10.97
N ARG A 189 -23.50 12.61 9.88
CA ARG A 189 -23.51 11.75 8.71
C ARG A 189 -22.11 11.63 8.08
N LEU A 190 -21.36 12.73 8.01
CA LEU A 190 -19.99 12.72 7.50
C LEU A 190 -19.04 11.97 8.42
N ASP A 191 -19.20 12.07 9.74
CA ASP A 191 -18.38 11.34 10.71
C ASP A 191 -18.54 9.81 10.60
N LEU A 192 -19.76 9.35 10.37
CA LEU A 192 -20.02 7.94 10.07
C LEU A 192 -19.37 7.50 8.75
N ARG A 193 -19.48 8.32 7.70
CA ARG A 193 -18.85 8.04 6.40
C ARG A 193 -17.33 8.02 6.48
N LEU A 194 -16.72 8.97 7.19
CA LEU A 194 -15.28 9.01 7.43
C LEU A 194 -14.80 7.76 8.16
N THR A 195 -15.54 7.33 9.18
CA THR A 195 -15.20 6.11 9.92
C THR A 195 -15.29 4.87 9.02
N ALA A 196 -16.32 4.77 8.19
CA ALA A 196 -16.45 3.69 7.22
C ALA A 196 -15.32 3.70 6.17
N GLN A 197 -14.99 4.87 5.62
CA GLN A 197 -13.91 5.03 4.64
C GLN A 197 -12.55 4.69 5.24
N ARG A 198 -12.27 5.12 6.47
CA ARG A 198 -11.04 4.75 7.21
C ARG A 198 -10.89 3.25 7.36
N ARG A 199 -11.98 2.53 7.69
CA ARG A 199 -11.98 1.06 7.77
C ARG A 199 -11.73 0.43 6.41
N GLN A 200 -12.39 0.92 5.35
CA GLN A 200 -12.18 0.43 3.99
C GLN A 200 -10.71 0.55 3.57
N VAL A 201 -10.11 1.72 3.77
CA VAL A 201 -8.68 1.95 3.48
C VAL A 201 -7.80 1.02 4.31
N ALA A 202 -8.08 0.90 5.61
CA ALA A 202 -7.30 0.07 6.52
C ALA A 202 -7.28 -1.40 6.10
N HIS A 203 -8.39 -1.93 5.59
CA HIS A 203 -8.50 -3.32 5.14
C HIS A 203 -7.60 -3.68 3.96
N HIS A 204 -7.09 -2.71 3.19
CA HIS A 204 -6.05 -3.01 2.18
C HIS A 204 -4.77 -3.59 2.78
N ALA A 205 -4.50 -3.33 4.07
CA ALA A 205 -3.35 -3.86 4.81
C ALA A 205 -3.60 -5.24 5.46
N GLY A 206 -4.75 -5.88 5.20
CA GLY A 206 -5.06 -7.23 5.70
C GLY A 206 -5.04 -7.32 7.22
N ASP A 207 -4.28 -8.26 7.77
CA ASP A 207 -4.18 -8.49 9.22
C ASP A 207 -3.59 -7.31 10.00
N ARG A 208 -2.91 -6.38 9.31
CA ARG A 208 -2.32 -5.17 9.89
C ARG A 208 -3.19 -3.93 9.66
N TRP A 209 -4.52 -4.11 9.62
CA TRP A 209 -5.46 -3.02 9.40
C TRP A 209 -5.61 -2.09 10.62
N GLU A 210 -5.59 -2.61 11.85
CA GLU A 210 -5.84 -1.81 13.06
C GLU A 210 -4.86 -0.64 13.24
N PRO A 211 -3.52 -0.84 13.12
CA PRO A 211 -2.58 0.27 13.26
C PRO A 211 -2.76 1.34 12.18
N LEU A 212 -3.13 0.91 10.96
CA LEU A 212 -3.42 1.84 9.87
C LEU A 212 -4.71 2.61 10.12
N PHE A 213 -5.75 1.97 10.65
CA PHE A 213 -6.99 2.64 11.03
C PHE A 213 -6.75 3.72 12.10
N ASP A 214 -6.00 3.39 13.15
CA ASP A 214 -5.67 4.34 14.21
C ASP A 214 -4.79 5.49 13.71
N TYR A 215 -3.86 5.22 12.80
CA TYR A 215 -3.07 6.24 12.13
C TYR A 215 -3.91 7.20 11.30
N LEU A 216 -4.83 6.68 10.47
CA LEU A 216 -5.75 7.49 9.66
C LEU A 216 -6.77 8.26 10.52
N ALA A 217 -7.05 7.79 11.73
CA ALA A 217 -7.87 8.47 12.72
C ALA A 217 -7.08 9.46 13.60
N ALA A 218 -5.77 9.66 13.34
CA ALA A 218 -4.85 10.46 14.13
C ALA A 218 -4.78 10.07 15.62
N ARG A 219 -5.01 8.79 15.93
CA ARG A 219 -5.00 8.23 17.30
C ARG A 219 -3.63 7.71 17.72
N GLY A 220 -2.77 7.36 16.77
CA GLY A 220 -1.41 6.89 17.04
C GLY A 220 -0.54 6.88 15.78
N PRO A 221 0.78 6.80 15.91
CA PRO A 221 1.68 6.60 14.77
C PRO A 221 1.58 5.15 14.24
N LEU A 222 2.01 4.95 12.99
CA LEU A 222 2.24 3.60 12.48
C LEU A 222 3.41 2.94 13.24
N PRO A 223 3.35 1.62 13.49
CA PRO A 223 4.50 0.87 13.98
C PRO A 223 5.64 0.91 12.96
N GLU A 224 6.89 0.78 13.42
CA GLU A 224 8.03 0.53 12.53
C GLU A 224 8.08 -0.92 12.03
#